data_AF-A0A4Y2QJK0-F1
#
_entry.id   AF-A0A4Y2QJK0-F1
#
_cell.length_a   1.000
_cell.length_b   1.000
_cell.length_c   1.000
_cell.angle_alpha   90.00
_cell.angle_beta   90.00
_cell.angle_gamma   90.00
#
_symmetry.space_group_name_H-M   'P 1'
#
loop_
_entity.id
_entity.type
_entity.pdbx_description
1 polymer ?
#
loop_
_entity_poly.entity_id
_entity_poly.type
_entity_poly.pdbx_seq_one_letter_code
_entity_poly.pdbx_strand_id
1 'polypeptide(L)'
;MERMSSLDDSVLKAANLVRMLKTDISVEALTTTTEDRWSLSEIQKAQLEDPDIRPILKLKQNSADRPSWQEIACESPATKQYWALWNFLYLKDGVLYRKWESDDGGFYRRQLILPKSRIQEVLQETHDNTSGRHFGVMKTLRKTREPFYWDRLRADVEKWCRECHACGPEKDSKQNKESQ
;
A
#
# COMPACT_ATOMS: atom_id res chain seq x y z
N MET A 1 -13.49 15.20 47.28
CA MET A 1 -12.24 15.76 46.74
C MET A 1 -12.10 15.17 45.34
N GLU A 2 -12.81 15.80 44.41
CA GLU A 2 -13.02 15.34 43.04
C GLU A 2 -12.34 16.35 42.11
N ARG A 3 -11.99 15.89 40.90
CA ARG A 3 -11.43 16.64 39.75
C ARG A 3 -9.91 16.78 39.71
N MET A 4 -9.26 15.84 39.01
CA MET A 4 -8.04 16.15 38.23
C MET A 4 -7.72 15.20 37.06
N SER A 5 -8.61 14.28 36.62
CA SER A 5 -8.29 13.37 35.50
C SER A 5 -8.97 13.68 34.16
N SER A 6 -9.85 14.69 34.09
CA SER A 6 -10.62 14.99 32.87
C SER A 6 -9.94 15.98 31.93
N LEU A 7 -8.96 16.76 32.43
CA LEU A 7 -8.27 17.78 31.63
C LEU A 7 -7.14 17.16 30.80
N ASP A 8 -6.46 16.13 31.32
CA ASP A 8 -5.34 15.46 30.64
C ASP A 8 -5.77 14.65 29.41
N ASP A 9 -6.91 13.97 29.45
CA ASP A 9 -7.45 13.24 28.29
C ASP A 9 -7.92 14.17 27.16
N SER A 10 -8.42 15.35 27.52
CA SER A 10 -8.85 16.37 26.56
C SER A 10 -7.62 17.02 25.89
N VAL A 11 -6.56 17.26 26.67
CA VAL A 11 -5.27 17.76 26.16
C VAL A 11 -4.59 16.72 25.29
N LEU A 12 -4.64 15.41 25.63
CA LEU A 12 -4.08 14.34 24.80
C LEU A 12 -4.85 14.14 23.50
N LYS A 13 -6.19 14.23 23.53
CA LYS A 13 -7.04 14.22 22.32
C LYS A 13 -6.78 15.45 21.45
N ALA A 14 -6.67 16.64 22.03
CA ALA A 14 -6.35 17.86 21.30
C ALA A 14 -4.93 17.84 20.73
N ALA A 15 -3.95 17.31 21.46
CA ALA A 15 -2.58 17.15 20.98
C ALA A 15 -2.48 16.14 19.82
N ASN A 16 -3.25 15.05 19.87
CA ASN A 16 -3.35 14.09 18.77
C ASN A 16 -4.10 14.67 17.56
N LEU A 17 -5.14 15.48 17.78
CA LEU A 17 -5.85 16.18 16.71
C LEU A 17 -4.96 17.25 16.04
N VAL A 18 -4.21 18.02 16.85
CA VAL A 18 -3.23 19.01 16.37
C VAL A 18 -2.04 18.33 15.69
N ARG A 19 -1.64 17.12 16.12
CA ARG A 19 -0.63 16.29 15.44
C ARG A 19 -1.15 15.77 14.10
N MET A 20 -2.40 15.32 14.03
CA MET A 20 -3.07 14.91 12.78
C MET A 20 -3.24 16.06 11.79
N LEU A 21 -3.55 17.27 12.26
CA LEU A 21 -3.78 18.43 11.38
C LEU A 21 -2.47 19.16 10.99
N LYS A 22 -1.38 19.02 11.75
CA LYS A 22 -0.06 19.58 11.39
C LYS A 22 0.71 18.74 10.38
N THR A 23 0.35 17.47 10.19
CA THR A 23 0.96 16.59 9.18
C THR A 23 0.42 16.78 7.77
N ASP A 24 -0.66 17.56 7.59
CA ASP A 24 -1.21 17.87 6.27
C ASP A 24 -0.35 18.87 5.46
N ILE A 25 0.70 19.47 6.04
CA ILE A 25 1.50 20.53 5.42
C ILE A 25 2.84 20.03 4.84
N SER A 26 3.14 18.72 4.88
CA SER A 26 4.39 18.18 4.30
C SER A 26 4.17 16.92 3.47
N VAL A 27 3.15 16.91 2.61
CA VAL A 27 2.92 15.81 1.65
C VAL A 27 2.71 16.31 0.20
N GLU A 28 2.72 17.62 -0.06
CA GLU A 28 2.39 18.16 -1.39
C GLU A 28 3.55 18.19 -2.42
N ALA A 29 4.75 17.72 -2.08
CA ALA A 29 5.90 17.84 -2.99
C ALA A 29 6.26 16.58 -3.79
N LEU A 30 5.61 15.42 -3.59
CA LEU A 30 5.94 14.17 -4.32
C LEU A 30 4.76 13.23 -4.64
N THR A 31 3.50 13.60 -4.37
CA THR A 31 2.32 12.73 -4.61
C THR A 31 1.71 12.84 -6.01
N THR A 32 2.22 13.73 -6.86
CA THR A 32 1.74 13.94 -8.23
C THR A 32 2.22 12.80 -9.15
N THR A 33 1.63 11.60 -9.07
CA THR A 33 1.67 10.60 -10.17
C THR A 33 0.75 9.38 -9.99
N THR A 34 0.08 9.17 -8.86
CA THR A 34 -0.77 7.98 -8.66
C THR A 34 -2.27 8.26 -8.66
N GLU A 35 -2.71 9.46 -8.30
CA GLU A 35 -4.15 9.83 -8.31
C GLU A 35 -4.70 10.14 -9.72
N ASP A 36 -3.84 10.26 -10.73
CA ASP A 36 -4.24 10.62 -12.11
C ASP A 36 -4.30 9.42 -13.09
N ARG A 37 -3.99 8.21 -12.62
CA ARG A 37 -3.89 7.03 -13.50
C ARG A 37 -5.24 6.42 -13.86
N TRP A 38 -6.11 6.31 -12.86
CA TRP A 38 -7.44 5.73 -12.99
C TRP A 38 -8.40 6.60 -12.21
N SER A 39 -9.61 6.76 -12.74
CA SER A 39 -10.66 7.40 -11.96
C SER A 39 -11.00 6.58 -10.72
N LEU A 40 -11.45 7.26 -9.66
CA LEU A 40 -11.83 6.59 -8.42
C LEU A 40 -12.94 5.55 -8.64
N SER A 41 -13.88 5.82 -9.55
CA SER A 41 -14.97 4.89 -9.88
C SER A 41 -14.48 3.63 -10.57
N GLU A 42 -13.49 3.73 -11.47
CA GLU A 42 -12.85 2.57 -12.10
C GLU A 42 -12.15 1.68 -11.07
N ILE A 43 -11.45 2.28 -10.11
CA ILE A 43 -10.77 1.53 -9.04
C ILE A 43 -11.76 0.91 -8.07
N GLN A 44 -12.78 1.65 -7.66
CA GLN A 44 -13.84 1.11 -6.80
C GLN A 44 -14.52 -0.09 -7.47
N LYS A 45 -14.88 0.04 -8.75
CA LYS A 45 -15.47 -1.05 -9.54
C LYS A 45 -14.52 -2.25 -9.60
N ALA A 46 -13.24 -2.05 -9.89
CA ALA A 46 -12.27 -3.13 -9.97
C ALA A 46 -12.06 -3.84 -8.61
N GLN A 47 -12.07 -3.11 -7.48
CA GLN A 47 -12.03 -3.71 -6.14
C GLN A 47 -13.31 -4.50 -5.81
N LEU A 48 -14.46 -4.06 -6.30
CA LEU A 48 -15.74 -4.78 -6.18
C LEU A 48 -15.82 -6.01 -7.09
N GLU A 49 -15.05 -6.08 -8.16
CA GLU A 49 -14.98 -7.25 -9.05
C GLU A 49 -13.91 -8.26 -8.60
N ASP A 50 -12.89 -7.80 -7.86
CA ASP A 50 -11.82 -8.64 -7.34
C ASP A 50 -12.33 -9.59 -6.22
N PRO A 51 -12.24 -10.92 -6.38
CA PRO A 51 -12.79 -11.88 -5.43
C PRO A 51 -12.09 -11.88 -4.07
N ASP A 52 -10.83 -11.43 -4.00
CA ASP A 52 -10.03 -11.43 -2.77
C ASP A 52 -10.16 -10.11 -1.99
N ILE A 53 -10.43 -8.99 -2.69
CA ILE A 53 -10.59 -7.66 -2.07
C ILE A 53 -12.06 -7.38 -1.72
N ARG A 54 -13.00 -7.78 -2.59
CA ARG A 54 -14.44 -7.49 -2.44
C ARG A 54 -15.02 -7.88 -1.06
N PRO A 55 -14.70 -9.05 -0.47
CA PRO A 55 -15.24 -9.40 0.85
C PRO A 55 -14.84 -8.38 1.92
N ILE A 56 -13.56 -7.99 1.96
CA ILE A 56 -13.03 -7.02 2.92
C ILE A 56 -13.60 -5.63 2.70
N LEU A 57 -13.73 -5.22 1.43
CA LEU A 57 -14.34 -3.94 1.07
C LEU A 57 -15.76 -3.83 1.63
N LYS A 58 -16.60 -4.86 1.40
CA LYS A 58 -17.98 -4.91 1.91
C LYS A 58 -18.02 -4.90 3.44
N LEU A 59 -17.18 -5.71 4.08
CA LEU A 59 -17.10 -5.75 5.54
C LEU A 59 -16.71 -4.37 6.11
N LYS A 60 -15.74 -3.68 5.49
CA LYS A 60 -15.31 -2.34 5.92
C LYS A 60 -16.35 -1.25 5.71
N GLN A 61 -17.24 -1.41 4.73
CA GLN A 61 -18.37 -0.50 4.52
C GLN A 61 -19.43 -0.68 5.60
N ASN A 62 -19.60 -1.91 6.10
CA ASN A 62 -20.68 -2.24 7.04
C ASN A 62 -20.30 -2.08 8.51
N SER A 63 -19.02 -2.21 8.86
CA SER A 63 -18.55 -2.11 10.25
C SER A 63 -17.13 -1.55 10.36
N ALA A 64 -16.88 -0.78 11.42
CA ALA A 64 -15.54 -0.37 11.81
C ALA A 64 -14.75 -1.53 12.44
N ASP A 65 -15.45 -2.40 13.18
CA ASP A 65 -14.87 -3.48 13.96
C ASP A 65 -14.39 -4.63 13.07
N ARG A 66 -13.29 -5.27 13.50
CA ARG A 66 -12.74 -6.40 12.77
C ARG A 66 -13.70 -7.59 12.84
N PRO A 67 -14.08 -8.17 11.69
CA PRO A 67 -14.87 -9.40 11.66
C PRO A 67 -14.20 -10.50 12.47
N SER A 68 -15.01 -11.38 13.05
CA SER A 68 -14.54 -12.58 13.72
C SER A 68 -13.84 -13.54 12.74
N TRP A 69 -13.08 -14.49 13.28
CA TRP A 69 -12.48 -15.54 12.45
C TRP A 69 -13.53 -16.38 11.73
N GLN A 70 -14.67 -16.67 12.38
CA GLN A 70 -15.75 -17.47 11.81
C GLN A 70 -16.32 -16.84 10.53
N GLU A 71 -16.43 -15.51 10.50
CA GLU A 71 -16.96 -14.77 9.33
C GLU A 71 -16.04 -14.86 8.10
N ILE A 72 -14.73 -15.01 8.31
CA ILE A 72 -13.73 -15.03 7.23
C ILE A 72 -13.07 -16.40 7.01
N ALA A 73 -13.47 -17.42 7.78
CA ALA A 73 -12.82 -18.74 7.78
C ALA A 73 -12.90 -19.43 6.41
N CYS A 74 -13.98 -19.23 5.65
CA CYS A 74 -14.18 -19.81 4.32
C CYS A 74 -13.58 -18.97 3.18
N GLU A 75 -13.05 -17.78 3.49
CA GLU A 75 -12.48 -16.88 2.49
C GLU A 75 -11.09 -17.36 2.03
N SER A 76 -10.64 -16.80 0.90
CA SER A 76 -9.34 -17.13 0.31
C SER A 76 -8.18 -16.74 1.24
N PRO A 77 -6.99 -17.34 1.07
CA PRO A 77 -5.79 -16.91 1.79
C PRO A 77 -5.47 -15.43 1.61
N ALA A 78 -5.69 -14.87 0.42
CA ALA A 78 -5.45 -13.45 0.14
C ALA A 78 -6.44 -12.55 0.90
N THR A 79 -7.73 -12.90 0.92
CA THR A 79 -8.75 -12.21 1.74
C THR A 79 -8.36 -12.23 3.22
N LYS A 80 -7.91 -13.37 3.73
CA LYS A 80 -7.45 -13.53 5.12
C LYS A 80 -6.22 -12.67 5.43
N GLN A 81 -5.32 -12.48 4.47
CA GLN A 81 -4.19 -11.58 4.60
C GLN A 81 -4.63 -10.12 4.74
N TYR A 82 -5.62 -9.69 3.96
CA TYR A 82 -6.21 -8.35 4.12
C TYR A 82 -6.96 -8.21 5.45
N TRP A 83 -7.69 -9.24 5.88
CA TRP A 83 -8.33 -9.28 7.21
C TRP A 83 -7.32 -9.14 8.35
N ALA A 84 -6.15 -9.78 8.26
CA ALA A 84 -5.09 -9.63 9.25
C ALA A 84 -4.59 -8.17 9.35
N LEU A 85 -4.69 -7.41 8.26
CA LEU A 85 -4.32 -6.00 8.19
C LEU A 85 -5.47 -5.03 8.54
N TRP A 86 -6.62 -5.51 9.01
CA TRP A 86 -7.85 -4.74 9.20
C TRP A 86 -7.67 -3.34 9.84
N ASN A 87 -6.85 -3.25 10.90
CA ASN A 87 -6.63 -2.00 11.64
C ASN A 87 -5.88 -0.95 10.81
N PHE A 88 -5.13 -1.40 9.80
CA PHE A 88 -4.44 -0.54 8.84
C PHE A 88 -5.29 -0.25 7.61
N LEU A 89 -6.42 -0.94 7.41
CA LEU A 89 -7.30 -0.73 6.26
C LEU A 89 -8.34 0.35 6.55
N TYR A 90 -8.62 1.18 5.55
CA TYR A 90 -9.65 2.22 5.63
C TYR A 90 -10.22 2.53 4.25
N LEU A 91 -11.41 3.13 4.26
CA LEU A 91 -12.07 3.60 3.05
C LEU A 91 -11.82 5.09 2.87
N LYS A 92 -11.55 5.48 1.63
CA LYS A 92 -11.61 6.87 1.19
C LYS A 92 -12.34 6.89 -0.15
N ASP A 93 -13.41 7.67 -0.24
CA ASP A 93 -14.24 7.79 -1.46
C ASP A 93 -14.72 6.43 -2.01
N GLY A 94 -15.01 5.49 -1.10
CA GLY A 94 -15.46 4.14 -1.43
C GLY A 94 -14.38 3.18 -1.92
N VAL A 95 -13.12 3.60 -1.97
CA VAL A 95 -11.95 2.80 -2.34
C VAL A 95 -11.19 2.36 -1.08
N LEU A 96 -10.74 1.11 -1.07
CA LEU A 96 -9.96 0.52 0.02
C LEU A 96 -8.48 0.88 -0.07
N TYR A 97 -7.95 1.45 1.01
CA TYR A 97 -6.55 1.80 1.18
C TYR A 97 -5.97 1.13 2.43
N ARG A 98 -4.64 1.05 2.47
CA ARG A 98 -3.84 0.66 3.62
C ARG A 98 -3.04 1.85 4.13
N LYS A 99 -2.98 2.00 5.45
CA LYS A 99 -2.03 2.85 6.17
C LYS A 99 -0.73 2.07 6.36
N TRP A 100 0.38 2.71 6.01
CA TRP A 100 1.71 2.26 6.36
C TRP A 100 2.37 3.34 7.20
N GLU A 101 2.79 2.98 8.41
CA GLU A 101 3.51 3.87 9.32
C GLU A 101 4.92 3.30 9.55
N SER A 102 5.92 4.17 9.69
CA SER A 102 7.23 3.77 10.21
C SER A 102 7.13 3.43 11.69
N ASP A 103 8.05 2.61 12.19
CA ASP A 103 8.05 2.16 13.60
C ASP A 103 8.16 3.31 14.61
N ASP A 104 8.75 4.44 14.21
CA ASP A 104 8.86 5.67 15.01
C ASP A 104 7.63 6.60 14.89
N GLY A 105 6.63 6.23 14.08
CA GLY A 105 5.44 7.05 13.79
C GLY A 105 5.76 8.39 13.12
N GLY A 106 6.98 8.58 12.65
CA GLY A 106 7.44 9.81 11.99
C GLY A 106 7.05 9.90 10.52
N PHE A 107 6.64 8.78 9.93
CA PHE A 107 6.33 8.70 8.51
C PHE A 107 5.03 7.92 8.26
N TYR A 108 4.12 8.51 7.51
CA TYR A 108 2.83 7.93 7.10
C TYR A 108 2.77 7.81 5.57
N ARG A 109 2.31 6.66 5.07
CA ARG A 109 2.07 6.37 3.66
C ARG A 109 0.66 5.82 3.49
N ARG A 110 -0.07 6.37 2.51
CA ARG A 110 -1.29 5.77 1.96
C ARG A 110 -0.90 4.83 0.82
N GLN A 111 -1.31 3.57 0.90
CA GLN A 111 -1.16 2.60 -0.17
C GLN A 111 -2.55 2.20 -0.70
N LEU A 112 -2.75 2.25 -2.01
CA LEU A 112 -3.94 1.69 -2.64
C LEU A 112 -3.88 0.16 -2.56
N ILE A 113 -4.98 -0.47 -2.13
CA ILE A 113 -5.15 -1.92 -2.27
C ILE A 113 -5.43 -2.20 -3.74
N LEU A 114 -4.41 -2.66 -4.46
CA LEU A 114 -4.45 -2.74 -5.91
C LEU A 114 -5.23 -4.00 -6.35
N PRO A 115 -6.30 -3.87 -7.15
CA PRO A 115 -7.01 -5.03 -7.69
C PRO A 115 -6.14 -5.80 -8.68
N LYS A 116 -6.34 -7.12 -8.74
CA LYS A 116 -5.53 -8.03 -9.55
C LYS A 116 -5.46 -7.64 -11.02
N SER A 117 -6.55 -7.10 -11.56
CA SER A 117 -6.66 -6.62 -12.95
C SER A 117 -5.69 -5.49 -13.29
N ARG A 118 -5.11 -4.80 -12.30
CA ARG A 118 -4.20 -3.65 -12.48
C ARG A 118 -2.74 -3.97 -12.14
N ILE A 119 -2.44 -5.16 -11.61
CA ILE A 119 -1.08 -5.53 -11.19
C ILE A 119 -0.09 -5.47 -12.36
N GLN A 120 -0.44 -6.05 -13.53
CA GLN A 120 0.48 -6.09 -14.67
C GLN A 120 0.86 -4.69 -15.17
N GLU A 121 -0.12 -3.79 -15.26
CA GLU A 121 0.08 -2.38 -15.64
C GLU A 121 1.10 -1.71 -14.70
N VAL A 122 0.89 -1.82 -13.38
CA VAL A 122 1.81 -1.28 -12.36
C VAL A 122 3.19 -1.90 -12.45
N LEU A 123 3.29 -3.22 -12.59
CA LEU A 123 4.57 -3.91 -12.66
C LEU A 123 5.37 -3.46 -13.87
N GLN A 124 4.72 -3.31 -15.03
CA GLN A 124 5.34 -2.81 -16.24
C GLN A 124 5.89 -1.39 -16.02
N GLU A 125 5.06 -0.45 -15.59
CA GLU A 125 5.49 0.96 -15.45
C GLU A 125 6.56 1.17 -14.37
N THR A 126 6.49 0.39 -13.29
CA THR A 126 7.48 0.50 -12.21
C THR A 126 8.79 -0.21 -12.53
N HIS A 127 8.78 -1.12 -13.50
CA HIS A 127 9.96 -1.80 -14.03
C HIS A 127 10.60 -1.02 -15.20
N ASP A 128 9.78 -0.51 -16.10
CA ASP A 128 10.18 0.19 -17.31
C ASP A 128 10.55 1.64 -16.95
N ASN A 129 11.85 1.92 -16.85
CA ASN A 129 12.32 3.28 -16.59
C ASN A 129 12.19 4.17 -17.84
N THR A 130 12.01 5.48 -17.64
CA THR A 130 12.00 6.50 -18.71
C THR A 130 13.27 6.49 -19.57
N SER A 131 14.40 6.00 -19.04
CA SER A 131 15.66 5.91 -19.79
C SER A 131 15.79 4.67 -20.70
N GLY A 132 14.72 3.88 -20.87
CA GLY A 132 14.74 2.61 -21.62
C GLY A 132 15.54 1.49 -20.96
N ARG A 133 16.05 1.70 -19.74
CA ARG A 133 16.79 0.70 -18.96
C ARG A 133 15.93 0.18 -17.83
N HIS A 134 15.55 -1.09 -17.89
CA HIS A 134 14.68 -1.70 -16.90
C HIS A 134 15.32 -1.72 -15.50
N PHE A 135 14.50 -1.54 -14.47
CA PHE A 135 14.93 -1.62 -13.09
C PHE A 135 15.02 -3.06 -12.60
N GLY A 136 16.06 -3.33 -11.81
CA GLY A 136 16.16 -4.59 -11.06
C GLY A 136 15.18 -4.64 -9.89
N VAL A 137 14.95 -5.85 -9.38
CA VAL A 137 13.94 -6.19 -8.35
C VAL A 137 13.85 -5.17 -7.22
N MET A 138 14.97 -4.81 -6.58
CA MET A 138 14.95 -3.91 -5.42
C MET A 138 14.39 -2.52 -5.74
N LYS A 139 14.72 -1.98 -6.91
CA LYS A 139 14.30 -0.64 -7.32
C LYS A 139 12.84 -0.64 -7.78
N THR A 140 12.42 -1.67 -8.53
CA THR A 140 11.01 -1.90 -8.86
C THR A 140 10.19 -2.02 -7.59
N LEU A 141 10.57 -2.93 -6.67
CA LEU A 141 9.86 -3.15 -5.41
C LEU A 141 9.72 -1.87 -4.58
N ARG A 142 10.78 -1.06 -4.48
CA ARG A 142 10.73 0.22 -3.74
C ARG A 142 9.71 1.18 -4.36
N LYS A 143 9.68 1.30 -5.69
CA LYS A 143 8.73 2.15 -6.41
C LYS A 143 7.30 1.64 -6.30
N THR A 144 7.09 0.33 -6.47
CA THR A 144 5.78 -0.31 -6.41
C THR A 144 5.15 -0.22 -5.02
N ARG A 145 5.91 -0.53 -3.97
CA ARG A 145 5.40 -0.56 -2.58
C ARG A 145 5.14 0.83 -2.01
N GLU A 146 5.57 1.90 -2.67
CA GLU A 146 5.37 3.25 -2.17
C GLU A 146 3.89 3.64 -2.24
N PRO A 147 3.21 3.54 -3.40
CA PRO A 147 1.79 3.84 -3.52
C PRO A 147 0.85 2.62 -3.51
N PHE A 148 1.36 1.39 -3.64
CA PHE A 148 0.50 0.20 -3.80
C PHE A 148 0.76 -0.88 -2.76
N TYR A 149 -0.28 -1.68 -2.50
CA TYR A 149 -0.21 -2.93 -1.78
C TYR A 149 -1.17 -3.96 -2.40
N TRP A 150 -0.74 -5.21 -2.49
CA TRP A 150 -1.60 -6.38 -2.76
C TRP A 150 -0.97 -7.62 -2.13
N ASP A 151 -1.74 -8.70 -2.00
CA ASP A 151 -1.21 -9.99 -1.56
C ASP A 151 -0.08 -10.45 -2.49
N ARG A 152 1.05 -10.92 -1.93
CA ARG A 152 2.24 -11.37 -2.69
C ARG A 152 2.95 -10.32 -3.55
N LEU A 153 2.74 -9.02 -3.34
CA LEU A 153 3.43 -7.93 -4.07
C LEU A 153 4.92 -8.18 -4.32
N ARG A 154 5.66 -8.56 -3.27
CA ARG A 154 7.10 -8.87 -3.40
C ARG A 154 7.37 -10.02 -4.38
N ALA A 155 6.65 -11.12 -4.23
CA ALA A 155 6.85 -12.31 -5.06
C ALA A 155 6.49 -12.04 -6.53
N ASP A 156 5.45 -11.24 -6.77
CA ASP A 156 5.06 -10.84 -8.12
C ASP A 156 6.09 -9.91 -8.77
N VAL A 157 6.65 -8.94 -8.03
CA VAL A 157 7.76 -8.10 -8.52
C VAL A 157 8.99 -8.94 -8.85
N GLU A 158 9.36 -9.87 -7.97
CA GLU A 158 10.51 -10.79 -8.18
C GLU A 158 10.30 -11.68 -9.40
N LYS A 159 9.09 -12.23 -9.57
CA LYS A 159 8.71 -13.02 -10.74
C LYS A 159 8.77 -12.18 -12.02
N TRP A 160 8.14 -11.01 -12.04
CA TRP A 160 8.10 -10.11 -13.19
C TRP A 160 9.50 -9.74 -13.70
N CYS A 161 10.38 -9.32 -12.81
CA CYS A 161 11.74 -8.92 -13.20
C CYS A 161 12.56 -10.10 -13.74
N ARG A 162 12.36 -11.30 -13.20
CA ARG A 162 13.04 -12.54 -13.63
C ARG A 162 12.57 -13.05 -14.98
N GLU A 163 11.28 -12.89 -15.28
CA GLU A 163 10.66 -13.30 -16.55
C GLU A 163 10.87 -12.26 -17.67
N CYS A 164 11.45 -11.10 -17.36
CA CYS A 164 11.72 -10.06 -18.35
C CYS A 164 12.85 -10.48 -19.32
N HIS A 165 12.48 -10.82 -20.56
CA HIS A 165 13.43 -11.17 -21.62
C HIS A 165 14.45 -10.07 -21.92
N ALA A 166 14.05 -8.79 -21.83
CA ALA A 166 14.94 -7.65 -22.10
C ALA A 166 16.00 -7.43 -21.00
N CYS A 167 15.78 -7.94 -19.79
CA CYS A 167 16.75 -7.82 -18.70
C CYS A 167 17.92 -8.81 -18.83
N GLY A 168 17.71 -9.94 -19.53
CA GLY A 168 18.71 -11.01 -19.68
C GLY A 168 19.11 -11.69 -18.35
N PRO A 169 19.68 -12.90 -18.38
CA PRO A 169 20.11 -13.62 -17.18
C PRO A 169 21.41 -13.11 -16.51
N GLU A 170 21.94 -11.93 -16.86
CA GLU A 170 23.23 -11.47 -16.32
C GLU A 170 23.20 -10.06 -15.71
N LYS A 171 23.25 -9.99 -14.38
CA LYS A 171 23.93 -8.92 -13.63
C LYS A 171 24.67 -9.48 -12.40
N ASP A 172 25.54 -10.45 -12.64
CA ASP A 172 26.71 -10.71 -11.77
C ASP A 172 27.99 -10.41 -12.56
N SER A 173 28.21 -9.14 -12.89
CA SER A 173 29.47 -8.68 -13.50
C SER A 173 29.97 -7.36 -12.90
N LYS A 174 30.69 -7.53 -11.77
CA LYS A 174 31.90 -6.84 -11.27
C LYS A 174 32.12 -5.35 -11.57
N GLN A 175 32.40 -4.59 -10.50
CA GLN A 175 33.56 -3.69 -10.46
C GLN A 175 34.22 -3.77 -9.08
N ASN A 176 35.32 -4.53 -8.99
CA ASN A 176 36.45 -4.10 -8.17
C ASN A 176 37.69 -4.21 -9.06
N LYS A 177 38.06 -3.07 -9.66
CA LYS A 177 39.42 -2.83 -10.15
C LYS A 177 40.08 -2.01 -9.05
N GLU A 178 40.86 -2.66 -8.22
CA GLU A 178 41.92 -1.96 -7.50
C GLU A 178 43.23 -2.23 -8.26
N SER A 179 43.75 -1.14 -8.80
CA SER A 179 45.08 -1.00 -9.35
C SER A 179 45.95 -0.42 -8.24
N GLN A 180 46.97 -1.18 -7.82
CA GLN A 180 48.37 -0.79 -7.60
C GLN A 180 49.06 -1.81 -6.69
#